data_AF-A0A958HPE3-F1
#
_entry.id   AF-A0A958HPE3-F1
#
_cell.length_a   1.000
_cell.length_b   1.000
_cell.length_c   1.000
_cell.angle_alpha   90.00
_cell.angle_beta   90.00
_cell.angle_gamma   90.00
#
_symmetry.space_group_name_H-M   'P 1'
#
loop_
_entity.id
_entity.type
_entity.pdbx_description
1 polymer ?
#
loop_
_entity_poly.entity_id
_entity_poly.type
_entity_poly.pdbx_seq_one_letter_code
_entity_poly.pdbx_strand_id
1 'polypeptide(L)'
;MNLTARLFWISYQVNRHHWMGAPLDRWGMVALIILAGLFAIRWLPGGVAGVAVCGVLLILLLLLRSVASRRFYMVFTAEGEPVQHRVDAARMDPADKLLLRATGRFEVEGKRQDFTELLAYFRSFETREHAIMAICPPASFLGIGTWPEHEIGMWYMFFKHSEIRQILPGELVFGPTHRPALQVKVSREIPQETSPLDVWGGYRSGRRAKLKYEDATLYLSFDSPADQSIVLADLVADAATLV
;
A
#
# COMPACT_ATOMS: atom_id res chain seq x y z
N MET A 1 15.03 -16.21 -8.29
CA MET A 1 15.05 -15.04 -7.39
C MET A 1 14.64 -13.80 -8.19
N ASN A 2 13.52 -13.17 -7.87
CA ASN A 2 12.93 -12.14 -8.72
C ASN A 2 13.63 -10.79 -8.51
N LEU A 3 14.45 -10.35 -9.47
CA LEU A 3 15.21 -9.09 -9.42
C LEU A 3 14.27 -7.88 -9.19
N THR A 4 13.09 -7.90 -9.82
CA THR A 4 12.08 -6.85 -9.71
C THR A 4 11.58 -6.70 -8.28
N ALA A 5 11.26 -7.81 -7.60
CA ALA A 5 10.78 -7.78 -6.22
C ALA A 5 11.84 -7.22 -5.25
N ARG A 6 13.12 -7.53 -5.50
CA ARG A 6 14.23 -6.94 -4.74
C ARG A 6 14.38 -5.44 -4.97
N LEU A 7 14.33 -5.00 -6.23
CA LEU A 7 14.40 -3.57 -6.55
C LEU A 7 13.24 -2.80 -5.93
N PHE A 8 12.03 -3.35 -5.97
CA PHE A 8 10.88 -2.74 -5.33
C PHE A 8 11.02 -2.68 -3.81
N TRP A 9 11.48 -3.76 -3.18
CA TRP A 9 11.75 -3.76 -1.74
C TRP A 9 12.79 -2.72 -1.34
N ILE A 10 13.93 -2.64 -2.04
CA ILE A 10 14.94 -1.60 -1.77
C ILE A 10 14.32 -0.21 -1.96
N SER A 11 13.59 0.00 -3.06
CA SER A 11 12.94 1.28 -3.34
C SER A 11 11.93 1.66 -2.25
N TYR A 12 11.21 0.68 -1.68
CA TYR A 12 10.33 0.90 -0.54
C TYR A 12 11.10 1.35 0.69
N GLN A 13 12.16 0.61 1.06
CA GLN A 13 12.98 0.94 2.23
C GLN A 13 13.58 2.35 2.13
N VAL A 14 14.14 2.69 0.97
CA VAL A 14 14.75 4.00 0.70
C VAL A 14 13.70 5.12 0.65
N ASN A 15 12.49 4.85 0.18
CA ASN A 15 11.41 5.84 0.18
C ASN A 15 10.80 6.06 1.58
N ARG A 16 10.76 5.02 2.41
CA ARG A 16 10.13 5.07 3.74
C ARG A 16 11.01 5.58 4.85
N HIS A 17 12.32 5.37 4.75
CA HIS A 17 13.22 5.82 5.79
C HIS A 17 13.65 7.26 5.55
N HIS A 18 13.56 8.07 6.59
CA HIS A 18 13.92 9.48 6.57
C HIS A 18 15.30 9.68 7.19
N TRP A 19 16.06 10.59 6.59
CA TRP A 19 17.28 11.14 7.15
C TRP A 19 17.17 12.66 7.14
N MET A 20 17.46 13.32 8.27
CA MET A 20 17.31 14.79 8.42
C MET A 20 15.92 15.31 7.95
N GLY A 21 14.85 14.59 8.28
CA GLY A 21 13.47 14.99 7.97
C GLY A 21 13.00 14.70 6.53
N ALA A 22 13.88 14.23 5.63
CA ALA A 22 13.52 13.89 4.26
C ALA A 22 13.76 12.40 3.95
N PRO A 23 12.92 11.78 3.09
CA PRO A 23 13.15 10.43 2.57
C PRO A 23 14.55 10.23 1.96
N LEU A 24 15.16 9.06 2.15
CA LEU A 24 16.48 8.74 1.60
C LEU A 24 16.52 8.80 0.07
N ASP A 25 15.40 8.53 -0.62
CA ASP A 25 15.34 8.63 -2.09
C ASP A 25 15.55 10.07 -2.57
N ARG A 26 15.03 11.05 -1.83
CA ARG A 26 15.21 12.47 -2.10
C ARG A 26 16.67 12.89 -1.93
N TRP A 27 17.37 12.36 -0.93
CA TRP A 27 18.81 12.57 -0.78
C TRP A 27 19.61 11.99 -1.94
N GLY A 28 19.23 10.81 -2.43
CA GLY A 28 19.81 10.23 -3.65
C GLY A 28 19.64 11.15 -4.87
N MET A 29 18.45 11.74 -5.05
CA MET A 29 18.19 12.70 -6.13
C MET A 29 19.04 13.97 -5.98
N VAL A 30 19.12 14.55 -4.79
CA VAL A 30 19.94 15.73 -4.50
C VAL A 30 21.42 15.45 -4.79
N ALA A 31 21.94 14.30 -4.36
CA ALA A 31 23.32 13.90 -4.63
C ALA A 31 23.62 13.80 -6.14
N LEU A 32 22.71 13.20 -6.92
CA LEU A 32 22.85 13.12 -8.38
C LEU A 32 22.84 14.50 -9.05
N ILE A 33 22.01 15.43 -8.57
CA ILE A 33 21.94 16.81 -9.08
C ILE A 33 23.24 17.56 -8.76
N ILE A 34 23.76 17.44 -7.53
CA ILE A 34 25.03 18.06 -7.13
C ILE A 34 26.17 17.51 -7.99
N LEU A 35 26.27 16.18 -8.14
CA LEU A 35 27.30 15.55 -8.98
C LEU A 35 27.22 16.02 -10.44
N ALA A 36 26.01 16.11 -11.01
CA ALA A 36 25.81 16.66 -12.35
C ALA A 36 26.31 18.11 -12.43
N GLY A 37 26.02 18.95 -11.44
CA GLY A 37 26.54 20.32 -11.35
C GLY A 37 28.07 20.36 -11.31
N LEU A 38 28.70 19.49 -10.52
CA LEU A 38 30.16 19.38 -10.40
C LEU A 38 30.83 18.95 -11.72
N PHE A 39 30.22 18.02 -12.47
CA PHE A 39 30.69 17.67 -13.81
C PHE A 39 30.51 18.81 -14.81
N ALA A 40 29.40 19.56 -14.73
CA ALA A 40 29.10 20.67 -15.63
C ALA A 40 30.12 21.82 -15.49
N ILE A 41 30.52 22.15 -14.26
CA ILE A 41 31.58 23.15 -13.99
C ILE A 41 33.00 22.60 -14.16
N ARG A 42 33.14 21.34 -14.59
CA ARG A 42 34.40 20.63 -14.82
C ARG A 42 35.29 20.48 -13.58
N TRP A 43 34.71 20.51 -12.38
CA TRP A 43 35.46 20.21 -11.15
C TRP A 43 35.77 18.70 -11.05
N LEU A 44 34.92 17.84 -11.61
CA LEU A 44 35.15 16.41 -11.74
C LEU A 44 35.53 16.01 -13.19
N PRO A 45 36.40 15.01 -13.40
CA PRO A 45 36.74 14.51 -14.72
C PRO A 45 35.53 13.81 -15.37
N GLY A 46 35.19 14.16 -16.60
CA GLY A 46 34.08 13.55 -17.35
C GLY A 46 33.19 14.55 -18.10
N GLY A 47 33.14 15.81 -17.65
CA GLY A 47 32.43 16.90 -18.33
C GLY A 47 30.99 16.52 -18.69
N VAL A 48 30.59 16.75 -19.94
CA VAL A 48 29.22 16.49 -20.45
C VAL A 48 28.82 15.01 -20.29
N ALA A 49 29.74 14.06 -20.41
CA ALA A 49 29.43 12.64 -20.23
C ALA A 49 29.01 12.34 -18.79
N GLY A 50 29.67 12.93 -17.80
CA GLY A 50 29.29 12.78 -16.39
C GLY A 50 27.89 13.36 -16.10
N VAL A 51 27.60 14.53 -16.66
CA VAL A 51 26.25 15.13 -16.58
C VAL A 51 25.19 14.20 -17.18
N ALA A 52 25.46 13.65 -18.36
CA ALA A 52 24.53 12.74 -19.05
C ALA A 52 24.28 11.46 -18.24
N VAL A 53 25.32 10.85 -17.66
CA VAL A 53 25.18 9.67 -16.80
C VAL A 53 24.35 9.97 -15.57
N CYS A 54 24.63 11.07 -14.85
CA CYS A 54 23.82 11.48 -13.70
C CYS A 54 22.35 11.75 -14.08
N GLY A 55 22.11 12.38 -15.25
CA GLY A 55 20.78 12.62 -15.77
C GLY A 55 20.01 11.32 -16.06
N VAL A 56 20.65 10.35 -16.72
CA VAL A 56 20.06 9.03 -17.00
C VAL A 56 19.73 8.30 -15.70
N LEU A 57 20.67 8.28 -14.73
CA LEU A 57 20.44 7.64 -13.42
C LEU A 57 19.27 8.30 -12.66
N LEU A 58 19.16 9.63 -12.71
CA LEU A 58 18.05 10.35 -12.08
C LEU A 58 16.71 9.98 -12.73
N ILE A 59 16.65 9.93 -14.06
CA ILE A 59 15.44 9.51 -14.79
C ILE A 59 15.08 8.06 -14.43
N LEU A 60 16.05 7.14 -14.41
CA LEU A 60 15.82 5.74 -14.03
C LEU A 60 15.31 5.61 -12.60
N LEU A 61 15.85 6.40 -11.65
CA LEU A 61 15.38 6.42 -10.27
C LEU A 61 13.93 6.91 -10.17
N LEU A 62 13.57 7.98 -10.89
CA LEU A 62 12.20 8.51 -10.93
C LEU A 62 11.22 7.52 -11.56
N LEU A 63 11.63 6.85 -12.65
CA LEU A 63 10.84 5.80 -13.29
C LEU A 63 10.64 4.61 -12.36
N LEU A 64 11.71 4.13 -11.72
CA LEU A 64 11.64 3.02 -10.75
C LEU A 64 10.68 3.37 -9.61
N ARG A 65 10.81 4.57 -9.03
CA ARG A 65 9.91 5.04 -7.96
C ARG A 65 8.45 5.06 -8.42
N SER A 66 8.17 5.64 -9.59
CA SER A 66 6.82 5.76 -10.14
C SER A 66 6.19 4.39 -10.43
N VAL A 67 6.97 3.47 -11.01
CA VAL A 67 6.50 2.11 -11.30
C VAL A 67 6.29 1.31 -10.01
N ALA A 68 7.24 1.40 -9.07
CA ALA A 68 7.16 0.68 -7.80
C ALA A 68 6.00 1.19 -6.94
N SER A 69 5.79 2.50 -6.83
CA SER A 69 4.71 3.08 -6.03
C SER A 69 3.33 2.69 -6.57
N ARG A 70 3.15 2.65 -7.90
CA ARG A 70 1.91 2.19 -8.54
C ARG A 70 1.59 0.71 -8.28
N ARG A 71 2.59 -0.08 -7.89
CA ARG A 71 2.46 -1.51 -7.58
C ARG A 71 2.60 -1.80 -6.08
N PHE A 72 2.51 -0.78 -5.23
CA PHE A 72 2.77 -0.89 -3.79
C PHE A 72 4.08 -1.62 -3.48
N TYR A 73 5.11 -1.44 -4.30
CA TYR A 73 6.44 -2.01 -4.10
C TYR A 73 6.48 -3.54 -3.97
N MET A 74 5.54 -4.25 -4.59
CA MET A 74 5.48 -5.71 -4.57
C MET A 74 5.11 -6.28 -5.94
N VAL A 75 5.22 -7.60 -6.06
CA VAL A 75 4.80 -8.35 -7.23
C VAL A 75 3.73 -9.34 -6.80
N PHE A 76 2.54 -9.26 -7.38
CA PHE A 76 1.47 -10.22 -7.17
C PHE A 76 1.25 -11.02 -8.45
N THR A 77 1.12 -12.33 -8.31
CA THR A 77 0.83 -13.28 -9.39
C THR A 77 -0.44 -14.03 -9.04
N ALA A 78 -1.51 -13.81 -9.81
CA ALA A 78 -2.77 -14.53 -9.60
C ALA A 78 -2.63 -16.01 -9.98
N GLU A 79 -3.24 -16.90 -9.20
CA GLU A 79 -3.20 -18.36 -9.40
C GLU A 79 -4.43 -18.91 -10.13
N GLY A 80 -5.31 -18.04 -10.63
CA GLY A 80 -6.48 -18.45 -11.38
C GLY A 80 -7.49 -17.33 -11.60
N GLU A 81 -8.72 -17.75 -11.85
CA GLU A 81 -9.84 -16.84 -12.03
C GLU A 81 -10.33 -16.25 -10.69
N PRO A 82 -10.99 -15.08 -10.73
CA PRO A 82 -11.58 -14.49 -9.54
C PRO A 82 -12.58 -15.43 -8.89
N VAL A 83 -12.50 -15.57 -7.56
CA VAL A 83 -13.42 -16.43 -6.81
C VAL A 83 -14.75 -15.71 -6.67
N GLN A 84 -15.83 -16.39 -7.05
CA GLN A 84 -17.19 -15.88 -6.96
C GLN A 84 -17.84 -16.28 -5.63
N HIS A 85 -18.89 -15.54 -5.27
CA HIS A 85 -19.69 -15.78 -4.07
C HIS A 85 -20.13 -17.25 -3.96
N ARG A 86 -19.98 -17.83 -2.76
CA ARG A 86 -20.38 -19.20 -2.46
C ARG A 86 -21.16 -19.22 -1.16
N VAL A 87 -22.44 -19.60 -1.25
CA VAL A 87 -23.39 -19.63 -0.11
C VAL A 87 -22.91 -20.57 1.01
N ASP A 88 -22.18 -21.64 0.66
CA ASP A 88 -21.70 -22.66 1.62
C ASP A 88 -20.27 -22.39 2.14
N ALA A 89 -19.70 -21.21 1.90
CA ALA A 89 -18.37 -20.90 2.40
C ALA A 89 -18.36 -20.73 3.93
N ALA A 90 -17.36 -21.30 4.58
CA ALA A 90 -17.18 -21.22 6.03
C ALA A 90 -16.92 -19.76 6.44
N ARG A 91 -17.59 -19.32 7.50
CA ARG A 91 -17.46 -17.97 8.07
C ARG A 91 -16.59 -18.03 9.32
N MET A 92 -15.78 -17.01 9.49
CA MET A 92 -14.94 -16.85 10.67
C MET A 92 -15.79 -16.41 11.87
N ASP A 93 -15.45 -16.86 13.07
CA ASP A 93 -16.13 -16.39 14.28
C ASP A 93 -15.80 -14.90 14.50
N PRO A 94 -16.76 -14.02 14.82
CA PRO A 94 -16.50 -12.61 15.11
C PRO A 94 -15.48 -12.36 16.24
N ALA A 95 -15.27 -13.32 17.13
CA ALA A 95 -14.26 -13.25 18.19
C ALA A 95 -12.84 -13.57 17.67
N ASP A 96 -12.73 -14.30 16.56
CA ASP A 96 -11.45 -14.75 16.03
C ASP A 96 -10.65 -13.58 15.45
N LYS A 97 -9.33 -13.68 15.58
CA LYS A 97 -8.37 -12.76 14.97
C LYS A 97 -7.29 -13.57 14.28
N LEU A 98 -7.07 -13.29 13.01
CA LEU A 98 -6.06 -13.97 12.23
C LEU A 98 -4.89 -13.04 11.94
N LEU A 99 -3.67 -13.49 12.23
CA LEU A 99 -2.47 -12.74 11.94
C LEU A 99 -2.12 -12.90 10.46
N LEU A 100 -1.90 -11.80 9.77
CA LEU A 100 -1.51 -11.77 8.37
C LEU A 100 -0.62 -10.55 8.09
N ARG A 101 -0.28 -10.33 6.82
CA ARG A 101 0.31 -9.08 6.36
C ARG A 101 -0.58 -8.40 5.34
N ALA A 102 -0.62 -7.07 5.39
CA ALA A 102 -1.51 -6.30 4.56
C ALA A 102 -0.78 -5.17 3.82
N THR A 103 -1.16 -4.99 2.56
CA THR A 103 -0.68 -3.93 1.67
C THR A 103 -1.87 -3.18 1.11
N GLY A 104 -1.84 -1.85 1.18
CA GLY A 104 -2.93 -1.00 0.69
C GLY A 104 -2.92 0.36 1.37
N ARG A 105 -4.03 1.09 1.23
CA ARG A 105 -4.24 2.41 1.83
C ARG A 105 -4.93 2.29 3.19
N PHE A 106 -4.21 2.62 4.26
CA PHE A 106 -4.73 2.59 5.62
C PHE A 106 -5.04 3.99 6.11
N GLU A 107 -5.93 4.07 7.11
CA GLU A 107 -6.40 5.32 7.67
C GLU A 107 -6.36 5.27 9.20
N VAL A 108 -6.00 6.39 9.82
CA VAL A 108 -6.06 6.59 11.28
C VAL A 108 -6.22 8.09 11.56
N GLU A 109 -7.19 8.48 12.39
CA GLU A 109 -7.43 9.89 12.78
C GLU A 109 -7.46 10.88 11.60
N GLY A 110 -8.10 10.49 10.49
CA GLY A 110 -8.20 11.32 9.27
C GLY A 110 -6.92 11.36 8.42
N LYS A 111 -5.82 10.75 8.86
CA LYS A 111 -4.62 10.55 8.04
C LYS A 111 -4.80 9.32 7.18
N ARG A 112 -4.25 9.36 5.97
CA ARG A 112 -4.24 8.23 5.04
C ARG A 112 -2.83 7.96 4.58
N GLN A 113 -2.43 6.70 4.57
CA GLN A 113 -1.11 6.32 4.12
C GLN A 113 -1.12 4.95 3.45
N ASP A 114 -0.43 4.86 2.32
CA ASP A 114 -0.22 3.60 1.63
C ASP A 114 0.90 2.85 2.36
N PHE A 115 0.73 1.56 2.65
CA PHE A 115 1.75 0.71 3.24
C PHE A 115 1.88 -0.60 2.50
N THR A 116 3.05 -1.24 2.61
CA THR A 116 3.36 -2.51 1.97
C THR A 116 3.79 -3.51 3.03
N GLU A 117 3.13 -4.68 3.04
CA GLU A 117 3.49 -5.85 3.83
C GLU A 117 3.60 -5.59 5.35
N LEU A 118 2.74 -4.71 5.89
CA LEU A 118 2.67 -4.50 7.33
C LEU A 118 2.05 -5.70 8.02
N LEU A 119 2.59 -6.06 9.18
CA LEU A 119 1.97 -7.06 10.05
C LEU A 119 0.60 -6.54 10.49
N ALA A 120 -0.43 -7.34 10.33
CA ALA A 120 -1.79 -6.93 10.64
C ALA A 120 -2.64 -8.08 11.19
N TYR A 121 -3.73 -7.71 11.86
CA TYR A 121 -4.78 -8.64 12.23
C TYR A 121 -5.98 -8.45 11.33
N PHE A 122 -6.49 -9.55 10.79
CA PHE A 122 -7.79 -9.60 10.14
C PHE A 122 -8.86 -10.03 11.14
N ARG A 123 -10.00 -9.34 11.07
CA ARG A 123 -11.18 -9.65 11.86
C ARG A 123 -12.44 -9.41 11.04
N SER A 124 -13.36 -10.35 11.10
CA SER A 124 -14.72 -10.19 10.61
C SER A 124 -15.64 -9.85 11.80
N PHE A 125 -16.61 -8.97 11.62
CA PHE A 125 -17.59 -8.62 12.65
C PHE A 125 -18.96 -9.23 12.32
N GLU A 126 -19.84 -9.33 13.32
CA GLU A 126 -21.22 -9.80 13.14
C GLU A 126 -22.00 -9.00 12.08
N THR A 127 -21.67 -7.70 11.96
CA THR A 127 -22.23 -6.77 10.97
C THR A 127 -21.73 -7.00 9.53
N ARG A 128 -20.92 -8.04 9.29
CA ARG A 128 -20.31 -8.32 7.97
C ARG A 128 -19.38 -7.19 7.49
N GLU A 129 -18.79 -6.52 8.47
CA GLU A 129 -17.69 -5.58 8.28
C GLU A 129 -16.39 -6.32 8.54
N HIS A 130 -15.41 -6.10 7.67
CA HIS A 130 -14.07 -6.63 7.83
C HIS A 130 -13.14 -5.50 8.25
N ALA A 131 -12.30 -5.78 9.26
CA ALA A 131 -11.27 -4.87 9.72
C ALA A 131 -9.90 -5.49 9.58
N ILE A 132 -8.98 -4.67 9.10
CA ILE A 132 -7.55 -4.95 9.07
C ILE A 132 -6.88 -3.94 9.98
N MET A 133 -6.20 -4.44 10.99
CA MET A 133 -5.50 -3.65 12.00
C MET A 133 -4.00 -3.87 11.82
N ALA A 134 -3.36 -2.98 11.06
CA ALA A 134 -1.94 -3.04 10.76
C ALA A 134 -1.11 -2.35 11.84
N ILE A 135 0.03 -2.93 12.17
CA ILE A 135 1.03 -2.38 13.09
C ILE A 135 2.21 -1.89 12.27
N CYS A 136 2.52 -0.60 12.39
CA CYS A 136 3.74 0.00 11.87
C CYS A 136 4.73 0.19 13.03
N PRO A 137 5.74 -0.69 13.19
CA PRO A 137 6.73 -0.55 14.25
C PRO A 137 7.78 0.51 13.89
N PRO A 138 8.49 1.07 14.88
CA PRO A 138 9.72 1.80 14.62
C PRO A 138 10.71 0.89 13.88
N ALA A 139 11.34 1.42 12.83
CA ALA A 139 12.36 0.72 12.06
C ALA A 139 13.49 1.66 11.68
N SER A 140 14.68 1.08 11.48
CA SER A 140 15.85 1.79 10.97
C SER A 140 16.42 1.06 9.77
N PHE A 141 16.91 1.82 8.78
CA PHE A 141 17.53 1.28 7.58
C PHE A 141 18.98 1.72 7.49
N LEU A 142 19.88 0.73 7.47
CA LEU A 142 21.34 0.89 7.39
C LEU A 142 21.94 1.83 8.46
N GLY A 143 21.27 2.01 9.60
CA GLY A 143 21.71 2.89 10.69
C GLY A 143 21.67 4.39 10.39
N ILE A 144 21.16 4.81 9.23
CA ILE A 144 21.11 6.22 8.81
C ILE A 144 19.67 6.72 8.75
N GLY A 145 18.77 5.91 8.20
CA GLY A 145 17.38 6.28 8.02
C GLY A 145 16.49 5.72 9.12
N THR A 146 15.54 6.50 9.61
CA THR A 146 14.51 6.07 10.58
C THR A 146 13.13 6.14 9.95
N TRP A 147 12.22 5.26 10.39
CA TRP A 147 10.82 5.39 10.01
C TRP A 147 10.24 6.71 10.54
N PRO A 148 9.43 7.43 9.76
CA PRO A 148 8.81 8.67 10.22
C PRO A 148 7.91 8.45 11.44
N GLU A 149 8.10 9.23 12.51
CA GLU A 149 7.40 9.05 13.78
C GLU A 149 5.87 9.12 13.65
N HIS A 150 5.36 9.97 12.76
CA HIS A 150 3.92 10.13 12.54
C HIS A 150 3.26 8.95 11.82
N GLU A 151 4.04 8.00 11.29
CA GLU A 151 3.55 6.75 10.70
C GLU A 151 3.60 5.58 11.69
N ILE A 152 4.29 5.70 12.82
CA ILE A 152 4.42 4.61 13.79
C ILE A 152 3.11 4.44 14.57
N GLY A 153 2.67 3.20 14.73
CA GLY A 153 1.47 2.86 15.50
C GLY A 153 0.49 1.96 14.77
N MET A 154 -0.78 2.06 15.14
CA MET A 154 -1.87 1.27 14.58
C MET A 154 -2.53 1.98 13.40
N TRP A 155 -2.75 1.25 12.33
CA TRP A 155 -3.37 1.71 11.10
C TRP A 155 -4.52 0.80 10.72
N TYR A 156 -5.62 1.37 10.25
CA TYR A 156 -6.86 0.63 10.06
C TYR A 156 -7.33 0.67 8.62
N MET A 157 -7.93 -0.42 8.19
CA MET A 157 -8.76 -0.47 7.00
C MET A 157 -10.04 -1.20 7.35
N PHE A 158 -11.16 -0.56 7.07
CA PHE A 158 -12.49 -1.14 7.20
C PHE A 158 -13.13 -1.21 5.83
N PHE A 159 -13.83 -2.31 5.57
CA PHE A 159 -14.69 -2.42 4.39
C PHE A 159 -15.85 -3.37 4.67
N LYS A 160 -16.98 -3.10 4.03
CA LYS A 160 -18.19 -3.92 4.11
C LYS A 160 -18.17 -5.00 3.06
N HIS A 161 -18.91 -6.07 3.32
CA HIS A 161 -19.16 -7.12 2.36
C HIS A 161 -19.71 -6.61 1.00
N SER A 162 -20.57 -5.59 1.02
CA SER A 162 -21.15 -4.97 -0.19
C SER A 162 -20.15 -4.15 -1.02
N GLU A 163 -19.00 -3.80 -0.43
CA GLU A 163 -17.95 -3.04 -1.09
C GLU A 163 -16.98 -3.96 -1.83
N ILE A 164 -16.98 -5.26 -1.53
CA ILE A 164 -16.12 -6.25 -2.18
C ILE A 164 -16.57 -6.43 -3.64
N ARG A 165 -15.66 -6.17 -4.58
CA ARG A 165 -15.89 -6.28 -6.02
C ARG A 165 -15.20 -7.48 -6.64
N GLN A 166 -14.07 -7.88 -6.08
CA GLN A 166 -13.28 -8.97 -6.64
C GLN A 166 -12.36 -9.54 -5.57
N ILE A 167 -12.24 -10.86 -5.52
CA ILE A 167 -11.25 -11.57 -4.72
C ILE A 167 -10.46 -12.47 -5.67
N LEU A 168 -9.14 -12.33 -5.66
CA LEU A 168 -8.22 -13.08 -6.50
C LEU A 168 -7.16 -13.74 -5.62
N PRO A 169 -7.15 -15.09 -5.51
CA PRO A 169 -6.06 -15.80 -4.88
C PRO A 169 -4.80 -15.78 -5.75
N GLY A 170 -3.65 -15.81 -5.10
CA GLY A 170 -2.37 -15.87 -5.79
C GLY A 170 -1.19 -15.88 -4.83
N GLU A 171 -0.02 -15.53 -5.37
CA GLU A 171 1.20 -15.34 -4.60
C GLU A 171 1.64 -13.88 -4.60
N LEU A 172 2.17 -13.44 -3.46
CA LEU A 172 2.78 -12.13 -3.30
C LEU A 172 4.27 -12.29 -3.01
N VAL A 173 5.08 -11.51 -3.72
CA VAL A 173 6.52 -11.43 -3.53
C VAL A 173 6.93 -10.02 -3.12
N PHE A 174 7.53 -9.92 -1.94
CA PHE A 174 8.08 -8.68 -1.39
C PHE A 174 9.51 -8.92 -0.91
N GLY A 175 10.47 -8.32 -1.61
CA GLY A 175 11.90 -8.57 -1.36
C GLY A 175 12.25 -10.05 -1.63
N PRO A 176 12.85 -10.76 -0.66
CA PRO A 176 13.16 -12.19 -0.79
C PRO A 176 12.00 -13.11 -0.40
N THR A 177 10.91 -12.59 0.17
CA THR A 177 9.85 -13.40 0.76
C THR A 177 8.72 -13.64 -0.24
N HIS A 178 8.30 -14.89 -0.34
CA HIS A 178 7.15 -15.35 -1.13
C HIS A 178 6.06 -15.81 -0.18
N ARG A 179 4.81 -15.42 -0.43
CA ARG A 179 3.68 -15.73 0.45
C ARG A 179 2.42 -16.06 -0.37
N PRO A 180 1.60 -17.03 0.07
CA PRO A 180 0.22 -17.11 -0.39
C PRO A 180 -0.49 -15.80 -0.08
N ALA A 181 -1.33 -15.33 -0.99
CA ALA A 181 -1.95 -14.02 -0.90
C ALA A 181 -3.33 -13.95 -1.54
N LEU A 182 -4.10 -12.94 -1.15
CA LEU A 182 -5.38 -12.56 -1.72
C LEU A 182 -5.29 -11.11 -2.17
N GLN A 183 -5.58 -10.84 -3.44
CA GLN A 183 -5.91 -9.51 -3.91
C GLN A 183 -7.42 -9.29 -3.73
N VAL A 184 -7.79 -8.25 -2.99
CA VAL A 184 -9.17 -7.87 -2.76
C VAL A 184 -9.37 -6.47 -3.34
N LYS A 185 -10.27 -6.35 -4.32
CA LYS A 185 -10.71 -5.04 -4.82
C LYS A 185 -11.98 -4.64 -4.10
N VAL A 186 -11.95 -3.47 -3.49
CA VAL A 186 -13.06 -2.89 -2.76
C VAL A 186 -13.42 -1.53 -3.35
N SER A 187 -14.71 -1.20 -3.41
CA SER A 187 -15.19 0.10 -3.83
C SER A 187 -15.82 0.78 -2.62
N ARG A 188 -15.07 1.72 -2.01
CA ARG A 188 -15.44 2.32 -0.73
C ARG A 188 -16.15 3.65 -0.92
N GLU A 189 -17.17 3.89 -0.12
CA GLU A 189 -17.81 5.19 -0.02
C GLU A 189 -16.96 6.11 0.85
N ILE A 190 -16.44 7.19 0.25
CA ILE A 190 -15.70 8.20 0.98
C ILE A 190 -16.57 9.45 1.10
N PRO A 191 -16.79 9.96 2.33
CA PRO A 191 -17.40 11.26 2.53
C PRO A 191 -16.58 12.31 1.78
N GLN A 192 -17.23 13.02 0.85
CA GLN A 192 -16.56 14.11 0.17
C GLN A 192 -16.23 15.19 1.21
N GLU A 193 -14.93 15.42 1.43
CA GLU A 193 -14.44 16.50 2.28
C GLU A 193 -15.01 17.81 1.74
N THR A 194 -15.98 18.39 2.47
CA THR A 194 -16.55 19.68 2.14
C THR A 194 -15.45 20.72 2.24
N SER A 195 -15.27 21.51 1.18
CA SER A 195 -14.22 22.52 1.12
C SER A 195 -14.38 23.49 2.30
N PRO A 196 -13.29 23.93 2.96
CA PRO A 196 -13.37 24.98 3.98
C PRO A 196 -14.03 26.27 3.49
N LEU A 197 -14.04 26.51 2.17
CA LEU A 197 -14.74 27.62 1.53
C LEU A 197 -16.27 27.50 1.58
N ASP A 198 -16.82 26.31 1.83
CA ASP A 198 -18.27 26.10 2.03
C ASP A 198 -18.72 26.52 3.46
N VAL A 199 -17.77 26.78 4.36
CA VAL A 199 -18.05 27.15 5.77
C VAL A 199 -18.25 28.66 5.96
N TRP A 200 -17.69 29.50 5.07
CA TRP A 200 -17.69 30.96 5.18
C TRP A 200 -18.78 31.65 4.34
N GLY A 201 -20.04 31.26 4.55
CA GLY A 201 -21.19 32.10 4.18
C GLY A 201 -22.13 31.47 3.14
N GLY A 202 -23.15 30.79 3.66
CA GLY A 202 -24.31 30.43 2.87
C GLY A 202 -25.01 29.21 3.44
N TYR A 203 -25.98 29.43 4.33
CA TYR A 203 -27.00 28.44 4.66
C TYR A 203 -27.74 28.01 3.37
N ARG A 204 -27.21 27.01 2.66
CA ARG A 204 -27.93 26.22 1.68
C ARG A 204 -28.14 24.83 2.25
N SER A 205 -29.07 24.76 3.20
CA SER A 205 -29.68 23.51 3.63
C SER A 205 -30.26 22.77 2.41
N GLY A 206 -29.72 21.60 2.08
CA GLY A 206 -30.39 20.67 1.16
C GLY A 206 -29.50 19.96 0.14
N ARG A 207 -28.23 20.33 -0.04
CA ARG A 207 -27.35 19.57 -0.95
C ARG A 207 -26.84 18.32 -0.22
N ARG A 208 -27.47 17.16 -0.50
CA ARG A 208 -26.92 15.84 -0.14
C ARG A 208 -25.44 15.82 -0.51
N ALA A 209 -24.56 15.59 0.47
CA ALA A 209 -23.15 15.39 0.22
C ALA A 209 -23.01 14.32 -0.87
N LYS A 210 -22.36 14.64 -1.98
CA LYS A 210 -22.16 13.66 -3.04
C LYS A 210 -21.18 12.62 -2.49
N LEU A 211 -21.64 11.39 -2.35
CA LEU A 211 -20.77 10.27 -2.03
C LEU A 211 -19.81 10.06 -3.21
N LYS A 212 -18.51 9.99 -2.92
CA LYS A 212 -17.50 9.62 -3.90
C LYS A 212 -17.10 8.18 -3.63
N TYR A 213 -17.22 7.34 -4.65
CA TYR A 213 -16.69 5.98 -4.59
C TYR A 213 -15.20 6.02 -4.97
N GLU A 214 -14.37 5.39 -4.15
CA GLU A 214 -12.95 5.16 -4.44
C GLU A 214 -12.70 3.65 -4.52
N ASP A 215 -12.24 3.20 -5.69
CA ASP A 215 -11.78 1.83 -5.85
C ASP A 215 -10.39 1.70 -5.21
N ALA A 216 -10.29 0.84 -4.21
CA ALA A 216 -9.05 0.49 -3.55
C ALA A 216 -8.71 -0.97 -3.83
N THR A 217 -7.42 -1.25 -4.00
CA THR A 217 -6.89 -2.61 -4.07
C THR A 217 -6.11 -2.87 -2.79
N LEU A 218 -6.53 -3.91 -2.09
CA LEU A 218 -5.89 -4.46 -0.91
C LEU A 218 -5.21 -5.77 -1.29
N TYR A 219 -4.07 -6.05 -0.67
CA TYR A 219 -3.45 -7.36 -0.73
C TYR A 219 -3.22 -7.88 0.67
N LEU A 220 -3.66 -9.10 0.91
CA LEU A 220 -3.48 -9.84 2.16
C LEU A 220 -2.52 -10.98 1.87
N SER A 221 -1.42 -11.08 2.61
CA SER A 221 -0.49 -12.21 2.49
C SER A 221 -0.37 -12.95 3.81
N PHE A 222 -0.10 -14.24 3.72
CA PHE A 222 -0.23 -15.16 4.84
C PHE A 222 1.09 -15.91 5.08
N ASP A 223 1.31 -16.34 6.32
CA ASP A 223 2.41 -17.25 6.65
C ASP A 223 2.06 -18.70 6.27
N SER A 224 0.76 -19.04 6.17
CA SER A 224 0.25 -20.37 5.84
C SER A 224 -0.87 -20.33 4.79
N PRO A 225 -0.92 -21.29 3.84
CA PRO A 225 -2.06 -21.47 2.94
C PRO A 225 -3.38 -21.80 3.67
N ALA A 226 -3.31 -22.38 4.87
CA ALA A 226 -4.49 -22.65 5.68
C ALA A 226 -5.16 -21.33 6.12
N ASP A 227 -4.36 -20.37 6.57
CA ASP A 227 -4.85 -19.05 6.99
C ASP A 227 -5.45 -18.27 5.82
N GLN A 228 -4.80 -18.35 4.65
CA GLN A 228 -5.32 -17.80 3.41
C GLN A 228 -6.70 -18.39 3.08
N SER A 229 -6.85 -19.71 3.22
CA SER A 229 -8.11 -20.41 2.93
C SER A 229 -9.24 -20.01 3.87
N ILE A 230 -8.94 -19.79 5.16
CA ILE A 230 -9.92 -19.32 6.16
C ILE A 230 -10.41 -17.92 5.78
N VAL A 231 -9.50 -16.97 5.53
CA VAL A 231 -9.87 -15.60 5.17
C VAL A 231 -10.55 -15.54 3.81
N LEU A 232 -10.12 -16.36 2.84
CA LEU A 232 -10.78 -16.48 1.54
C LEU A 232 -12.22 -16.96 1.70
N ALA A 233 -12.45 -18.01 2.49
CA ALA A 233 -13.79 -18.53 2.73
C ALA A 233 -14.70 -17.47 3.38
N ASP A 234 -14.20 -16.75 4.39
CA ASP A 234 -14.95 -15.68 5.06
C ASP A 234 -15.34 -14.56 4.07
N LEU A 235 -14.36 -14.06 3.30
CA LEU A 235 -14.60 -13.00 2.33
C LEU A 235 -15.54 -13.43 1.19
N VAL A 236 -15.46 -14.69 0.75
CA VAL A 236 -16.34 -15.24 -0.30
C VAL A 236 -17.76 -15.47 0.19
N ALA A 237 -17.92 -15.86 1.46
CA ALA A 237 -19.24 -16.02 2.10
C ALA A 237 -20.01 -14.69 2.19
N ASP A 238 -19.28 -13.57 2.15
CA ASP A 238 -19.81 -12.24 2.35
C ASP A 238 -19.81 -11.39 1.07
N ALA A 239 -18.92 -11.67 0.11
CA ALA A 239 -18.90 -11.02 -1.20
C ALA A 239 -20.31 -11.04 -1.81
N ALA A 240 -20.87 -9.86 -2.09
CA ALA A 240 -22.15 -9.77 -2.78
C ALA A 240 -22.04 -10.56 -4.11
N THR A 241 -23.15 -11.16 -4.55
CA THR A 241 -23.23 -11.87 -5.84
C THR A 241 -22.50 -11.02 -6.89
N LEU A 242 -21.35 -11.50 -7.36
CA LEU A 242 -20.56 -10.80 -8.38
C LEU A 242 -21.40 -10.90 -9.66
N VAL A 243 -22.21 -9.87 -9.93
CA VAL A 243 -22.99 -9.76 -11.18
C VAL A 243 -22.05 -9.36 -12.31
#